data_AF-A0A6G0JB35-F1
#
_entry.id   AF-A0A6G0JB35-F1
#
_cell.length_a   1.000
_cell.length_b   1.000
_cell.length_c   1.000
_cell.angle_alpha   90.00
_cell.angle_beta   90.00
_cell.angle_gamma   90.00
#
_symmetry.space_group_name_H-M   'P 1'
#
loop_
_entity.id
_entity.type
_entity.pdbx_description
1 polymer ?
#
loop_
_entity_poly.entity_id
_entity_poly.type
_entity_poly.pdbx_seq_one_letter_code
_entity_poly.pdbx_strand_id
1 'polypeptide(L)'
;MRSQQPTGTSSLTLQSWRTPEDSPLILQSDRNVTVNARNDQGQLTGQLTVGSEMVEAQCQRFEVRSTDGERVLFSADEEEISIGTEKLRVTGNEGVVFSHSVETSHVRAEPFQDLKLESPTRTLTLEAPRGVEVNAGVGDFTASCRKDLLLQSSEGEIFLDANTIRLGNIPLGSAVDPLEGAPAGTTYTKQTVYELCACANGKLYLSPAEKGSTCQTTSNFCLWS
;
A
#
# COMPACT_ATOMS: atom_id res chain seq x y z
N MET A 1 -31.03 43.64 35.49
CA MET A 1 -30.60 42.30 35.02
C MET A 1 -29.81 42.43 33.73
N ARG A 2 -28.49 42.36 33.85
CA ARG A 2 -27.47 41.87 32.91
C ARG A 2 -26.16 42.19 33.62
N SER A 3 -25.73 41.28 34.48
CA SER A 3 -24.38 41.27 35.02
C SER A 3 -23.48 41.01 33.83
N GLN A 4 -22.71 42.02 33.43
CA GLN A 4 -21.62 41.84 32.50
C GLN A 4 -20.55 41.02 33.25
N GLN A 5 -20.25 39.83 32.74
CA GLN A 5 -19.09 39.05 33.18
C GLN A 5 -17.83 39.84 32.83
N PRO A 6 -16.88 40.03 33.76
CA PRO A 6 -15.60 40.59 33.41
C PRO A 6 -14.85 39.56 32.55
N THR A 7 -14.70 39.86 31.26
CA THR A 7 -13.73 39.22 30.38
C THR A 7 -12.34 39.76 30.72
N GLY A 8 -11.88 39.51 31.95
CA GLY A 8 -10.55 39.86 32.40
C GLY A 8 -9.57 38.73 32.05
N THR A 9 -8.50 39.07 31.33
CA THR A 9 -7.30 38.25 31.27
C THR A 9 -6.51 38.49 32.56
N SER A 10 -6.44 37.49 33.44
CA SER A 10 -5.61 37.57 34.64
C SER A 10 -4.18 37.20 34.27
N SER A 11 -3.25 38.15 34.32
CA SER A 11 -1.82 37.90 34.08
C SER A 11 -1.05 37.90 35.40
N LEU A 12 -0.32 36.83 35.68
CA LEU A 12 0.64 36.74 36.78
C LEU A 12 2.05 36.77 36.19
N THR A 13 2.87 37.74 36.59
CA THR A 13 4.29 37.81 36.20
C THR A 13 5.15 37.48 37.41
N LEU A 14 5.86 36.35 37.36
CA LEU A 14 6.80 35.94 38.40
C LEU A 14 8.23 36.16 37.89
N GLN A 15 9.07 36.87 38.65
CA GLN A 15 10.48 37.09 38.30
C GLN A 15 11.37 35.89 38.67
N SER A 16 11.06 35.20 39.78
CA SER A 16 11.76 33.99 40.18
C SER A 16 10.88 33.17 41.11
N TRP A 17 10.94 31.86 40.99
CA TRP A 17 10.25 30.90 41.83
C TRP A 17 11.16 29.70 42.04
N ARG A 18 11.14 29.10 43.24
CA ARG A 18 11.87 27.88 43.57
C ARG A 18 10.89 26.88 44.15
N THR A 19 10.64 25.81 43.43
CA THR A 19 10.07 24.58 44.01
C THR A 19 11.13 23.91 44.89
N PRO A 20 10.76 23.33 46.05
CA PRO A 20 11.52 22.25 46.65
C PRO A 20 11.89 21.18 45.60
N GLU A 21 13.06 20.56 45.73
CA GLU A 21 13.44 19.42 44.87
C GLU A 21 12.29 18.40 44.82
N ASP A 22 11.97 17.94 43.60
CA ASP A 22 10.89 16.99 43.28
C ASP A 22 9.43 17.43 43.49
N SER A 23 9.15 18.72 43.73
CA SER A 23 7.76 19.21 43.77
C SER A 23 7.32 19.83 42.42
N PRO A 24 6.21 19.40 41.81
CA PRO A 24 5.73 19.97 40.55
C PRO A 24 5.08 21.34 40.76
N LEU A 25 5.29 22.27 39.82
CA LEU A 25 4.48 23.48 39.72
C LEU A 25 3.11 23.11 39.12
N ILE A 26 2.05 23.24 39.91
CA ILE A 26 0.68 22.94 39.47
C ILE A 26 -0.05 24.26 39.19
N LEU A 27 -0.52 24.44 37.96
CA LEU A 27 -1.37 25.55 37.53
C LEU A 27 -2.76 25.01 37.17
N GLN A 28 -3.81 25.50 37.83
CA GLN A 28 -5.20 25.09 37.57
C GLN A 28 -6.03 26.31 37.18
N SER A 29 -6.78 26.20 36.09
CA SER A 29 -7.70 27.23 35.62
C SER A 29 -8.91 26.58 34.95
N ASP A 30 -10.06 27.25 35.03
CA ASP A 30 -11.26 26.95 34.26
C ASP A 30 -11.20 27.52 32.83
N ARG A 31 -10.13 28.24 32.49
CA ARG A 31 -9.88 28.88 31.19
C ARG A 31 -8.50 28.49 30.66
N ASN A 32 -8.23 28.86 29.41
CA ASN A 32 -6.94 28.59 28.77
C ASN A 32 -5.79 29.20 29.58
N VAL A 33 -4.72 28.42 29.75
CA VAL A 33 -3.49 28.85 30.42
C VAL A 33 -2.42 29.07 29.38
N THR A 34 -1.84 30.27 29.34
CA THR A 34 -0.72 30.61 28.46
C THR A 34 0.54 30.88 29.28
N VAL A 35 1.60 30.12 29.00
CA VAL A 35 2.94 30.29 29.56
C VAL A 35 3.82 30.96 28.52
N ASN A 36 4.42 32.11 28.88
CA ASN A 36 5.31 32.86 28.01
C ASN A 36 6.75 32.79 28.54
N ALA A 37 7.67 32.29 27.73
CA ALA A 37 9.11 32.43 27.97
C ALA A 37 9.60 33.75 27.38
N ARG A 38 10.40 34.50 28.13
CA ARG A 38 10.98 35.78 27.68
C ARG A 38 12.48 35.79 27.95
N ASN A 39 13.23 36.44 27.07
CA ASN A 39 14.66 36.70 27.27
C ASN A 39 14.91 37.88 28.23
N ASP A 40 16.17 38.18 28.53
CA ASP A 40 16.58 39.27 29.43
C ASP A 40 16.15 40.67 28.95
N GLN A 41 15.85 40.81 27.66
CA GLN A 41 15.33 42.05 27.07
C GLN A 41 13.79 42.14 27.15
N GLY A 42 13.13 41.12 27.74
CA GLY A 42 11.68 41.03 27.86
C GLY A 42 10.97 40.60 26.58
N GLN A 43 11.69 40.19 25.53
CA GLN A 43 11.12 39.71 24.28
C GLN A 43 10.63 38.26 24.43
N LEU A 44 9.51 37.94 23.81
CA LEU A 44 8.93 36.59 23.80
C LEU A 44 9.85 35.65 22.99
N THR A 45 10.29 34.56 23.63
CA THR A 45 11.11 33.51 22.99
C THR A 45 10.35 32.20 22.79
N GLY A 46 9.23 32.03 23.50
CA GLY A 46 8.35 30.88 23.31
C GLY A 46 7.02 31.08 24.04
N GLN A 47 5.98 30.44 23.53
CA GLN A 47 4.65 30.44 24.11
C GLN A 47 4.07 29.03 24.10
N LEU A 48 3.50 28.61 25.23
CA LEU A 48 2.74 27.36 25.34
C LEU A 48 1.33 27.69 25.86
N THR A 49 0.31 27.35 25.10
CA THR A 49 -1.09 27.56 25.46
C THR A 49 -1.79 26.23 25.63
N VAL A 50 -2.32 25.98 26.82
CA VAL A 50 -3.15 24.80 27.14
C VAL A 50 -4.60 25.25 27.16
N GLY A 51 -5.38 24.80 26.17
CA GLY A 51 -6.81 25.02 26.09
C GLY A 51 -7.63 23.77 26.42
N SER A 52 -8.95 23.89 26.33
CA SER A 52 -9.88 22.77 26.57
C SER A 52 -9.85 21.68 25.50
N GLU A 53 -9.40 22.02 24.28
CA GLU A 53 -9.42 21.11 23.12
C GLU A 53 -8.02 20.77 22.60
N MET A 54 -7.07 21.70 22.72
CA MET A 54 -5.73 21.55 22.15
C MET A 54 -4.66 22.20 23.03
N VAL A 55 -3.43 21.73 22.84
CA VAL A 55 -2.20 22.36 23.34
C VAL A 55 -1.46 22.94 22.14
N GLU A 56 -1.17 24.24 22.20
CA GLU A 56 -0.45 24.97 21.16
C GLU A 56 0.93 25.39 21.66
N ALA A 57 1.98 25.08 20.90
CA ALA A 57 3.34 25.52 21.18
C ALA A 57 3.83 26.41 20.03
N GLN A 58 4.26 27.63 20.36
CA GLN A 58 4.93 28.55 19.45
C GLN A 58 6.35 28.74 19.95
N CYS A 59 7.29 28.03 19.33
CA CYS A 59 8.71 28.05 19.67
C CYS A 59 9.54 27.64 18.46
N GLN A 60 10.85 27.88 18.51
CA GLN A 60 11.78 27.46 17.44
C GLN A 60 11.91 25.93 17.34
N ARG A 61 11.81 25.25 18.49
CA ARG A 61 11.91 23.79 18.60
C ARG A 61 11.08 23.30 19.76
N PHE A 62 10.25 22.29 19.51
CA PHE A 62 9.45 21.61 20.52
C PHE A 62 9.97 20.19 20.69
N GLU A 63 10.21 19.74 21.93
CA GLU A 63 10.68 18.39 22.23
C GLU A 63 9.85 17.75 23.34
N VAL A 64 9.49 16.48 23.14
CA VAL A 64 8.97 15.60 24.19
C VAL A 64 10.07 14.59 24.51
N ARG A 65 10.50 14.52 25.76
CA ARG A 65 11.57 13.62 26.24
C ARG A 65 11.02 12.51 27.10
N SER A 66 11.76 11.41 27.21
CA SER A 66 11.51 10.35 28.18
C SER A 66 11.58 10.89 29.61
N THR A 67 10.98 10.15 30.55
CA THR A 67 10.93 10.54 31.98
C THR A 67 12.32 10.74 32.60
N ASP A 68 13.33 10.02 32.10
CA ASP A 68 14.74 10.17 32.51
C ASP A 68 15.45 11.36 31.84
N GLY A 69 14.82 12.01 30.85
CA GLY A 69 15.36 13.14 30.09
C GLY A 69 16.37 12.77 28.98
N GLU A 70 16.81 11.52 28.93
CA GLU A 70 17.93 11.07 28.09
C GLU A 70 17.57 10.98 26.60
N ARG A 71 16.32 10.59 26.28
CA ARG A 71 15.89 10.35 24.90
C ARG A 71 14.79 11.30 24.47
N VAL A 72 14.94 11.87 23.28
CA VAL A 72 13.87 12.62 22.60
C VAL A 72 12.91 11.63 21.95
N LEU A 73 11.64 11.69 22.35
CA LEU A 73 10.55 10.85 21.83
C LEU A 73 9.86 11.49 20.63
N PHE A 74 9.79 12.81 20.62
CA PHE A 74 9.21 13.62 19.55
C PHE A 74 9.95 14.95 19.49
N SER A 75 10.31 15.42 18.29
CA SER A 75 10.74 16.79 18.08
C SER A 75 10.07 17.39 16.85
N ALA A 76 9.83 18.70 16.90
CA ALA A 76 9.37 19.47 15.76
C ALA A 76 10.07 20.84 15.75
N ASP A 77 10.61 21.22 14.60
CA ASP A 77 11.12 22.56 14.31
C ASP A 77 10.69 22.99 12.90
N GLU A 78 11.27 24.08 12.37
CA GLU A 78 10.93 24.60 11.04
C GLU A 78 11.37 23.69 9.89
N GLU A 79 12.34 22.80 10.12
CA GLU A 79 12.93 21.95 9.09
C GLU A 79 12.30 20.56 9.07
N GLU A 80 12.14 19.94 10.24
CA GLU A 80 11.68 18.55 10.33
C GLU A 80 10.83 18.23 11.57
N ILE A 81 10.10 17.13 11.46
CA ILE A 81 9.43 16.46 12.58
C ILE A 81 10.09 15.10 12.74
N SER A 82 10.66 14.83 13.92
CA SER A 82 11.28 13.55 14.24
C SER A 82 10.49 12.81 15.31
N ILE A 83 10.36 11.49 15.14
CA ILE A 83 9.64 10.61 16.07
C ILE A 83 10.64 9.53 16.53
N GLY A 84 11.16 9.68 17.74
CA GLY A 84 12.18 8.82 18.34
C GLY A 84 11.65 7.61 19.12
N THR A 85 10.37 7.25 18.92
CA THR A 85 9.79 6.04 19.50
C THR A 85 10.05 4.83 18.61
N GLU A 86 10.24 3.66 19.21
CA GLU A 86 10.37 2.38 18.51
C GLU A 86 9.08 2.00 17.76
N LYS A 87 7.94 2.56 18.17
CA LYS A 87 6.64 2.24 17.59
C LYS A 87 5.76 3.49 17.49
N LEU A 88 5.41 3.84 16.26
CA LEU A 88 4.33 4.79 15.96
C LEU A 88 3.07 3.98 15.61
N ARG A 89 2.00 4.13 16.40
CA ARG A 89 0.70 3.51 16.13
C ARG A 89 -0.28 4.60 15.69
N VAL A 90 -0.80 4.48 14.48
CA VAL A 90 -1.87 5.34 13.96
C VAL A 90 -3.20 4.61 14.17
N THR A 91 -4.12 5.21 14.93
CA THR A 91 -5.42 4.62 15.30
C THR A 91 -6.61 5.27 14.61
N GLY A 92 -6.39 6.28 13.77
CA GLY A 92 -7.47 6.91 13.00
C GLY A 92 -8.06 5.95 11.98
N ASN A 93 -9.39 5.98 11.82
CA ASN A 93 -10.12 5.10 10.89
C ASN A 93 -9.65 5.25 9.43
N GLU A 94 -9.21 6.45 9.06
CA GLU A 94 -8.69 6.77 7.72
C GLU A 94 -7.19 6.45 7.56
N GLY A 95 -6.55 5.92 8.60
CA GLY A 95 -5.12 5.63 8.60
C GLY A 95 -4.25 6.89 8.55
N VAL A 96 -3.15 6.82 7.80
CA VAL A 96 -2.20 7.91 7.58
C VAL A 96 -1.98 8.10 6.09
N VAL A 97 -1.93 9.36 5.65
CA VAL A 97 -1.64 9.73 4.27
C VAL A 97 -0.23 10.30 4.22
N PHE A 98 0.63 9.69 3.39
CA PHE A 98 1.96 10.20 3.11
C PHE A 98 1.91 10.92 1.76
N SER A 99 2.21 12.22 1.76
CA SER A 99 2.25 13.04 0.54
C SER A 99 3.51 12.80 -0.30
N HIS A 100 4.52 12.16 0.29
CA HIS A 100 5.82 11.88 -0.30
C HIS A 100 6.19 10.41 -0.07
N SER A 101 7.43 10.07 -0.41
CA SER A 101 7.98 8.73 -0.23
C SER A 101 8.06 8.32 1.24
N VAL A 102 7.77 7.06 1.51
CA VAL A 102 8.02 6.41 2.80
C VAL A 102 9.12 5.37 2.58
N GLU A 103 10.19 5.48 3.35
CA GLU A 103 11.24 4.47 3.39
C GLU A 103 11.03 3.58 4.62
N THR A 104 10.99 2.27 4.41
CA THR A 104 10.90 1.29 5.48
C THR A 104 11.63 0.02 5.07
N SER A 105 12.26 -0.65 6.03
CA SER A 105 12.94 -1.92 5.77
C SER A 105 11.96 -3.05 5.47
N HIS A 106 10.77 -3.04 6.08
CA HIS A 106 9.79 -4.10 5.97
C HIS A 106 8.37 -3.54 6.01
N VAL A 107 7.50 -4.15 5.21
CA VAL A 107 6.05 -3.93 5.23
C VAL A 107 5.39 -5.26 5.53
N ARG A 108 4.54 -5.31 6.57
CA ARG A 108 3.83 -6.52 6.99
C ARG A 108 2.43 -6.15 7.48
N ALA A 109 1.45 -6.99 7.18
CA ALA A 109 0.12 -6.90 7.76
C ALA A 109 0.07 -7.40 9.22
N GLU A 110 -1.02 -7.09 9.92
CA GLU A 110 -1.27 -7.69 11.23
C GLU A 110 -1.53 -9.20 11.10
N PRO A 111 -1.30 -10.00 12.16
CA PRO A 111 -1.62 -11.42 12.15
C PRO A 111 -3.06 -11.67 11.71
N PHE A 112 -3.27 -12.65 10.84
CA PHE A 112 -4.58 -13.02 10.28
C PHE A 112 -5.25 -11.95 9.41
N GLN A 113 -4.51 -10.92 8.98
CA GLN A 113 -4.95 -9.93 8.01
C GLN A 113 -4.06 -9.99 6.75
N ASP A 114 -4.65 -9.67 5.60
CA ASP A 114 -3.93 -9.63 4.35
C ASP A 114 -3.14 -8.32 4.20
N LEU A 115 -1.92 -8.40 3.68
CA LEU A 115 -1.20 -7.21 3.21
C LEU A 115 -1.75 -6.82 1.84
N LYS A 116 -2.60 -5.79 1.81
CA LYS A 116 -3.19 -5.28 0.57
C LYS A 116 -2.41 -4.07 0.07
N LEU A 117 -1.83 -4.18 -1.12
CA LEU A 117 -1.29 -3.06 -1.88
C LEU A 117 -2.27 -2.79 -3.02
N GLU A 118 -2.92 -1.62 -3.04
CA GLU A 118 -3.92 -1.28 -4.06
C GLU A 118 -3.73 0.11 -4.65
N SER A 119 -4.04 0.25 -5.94
CA SER A 119 -4.15 1.53 -6.63
C SER A 119 -5.51 1.60 -7.32
N PRO A 120 -6.56 2.10 -6.64
CA PRO A 120 -7.93 2.04 -7.17
C PRO A 120 -8.15 2.89 -8.42
N THR A 121 -7.36 3.95 -8.59
CA THR A 121 -7.59 4.98 -9.62
C THR A 121 -6.58 4.94 -10.76
N ARG A 122 -5.41 4.33 -10.55
CA ARG A 122 -4.27 4.40 -11.48
C ARG A 122 -3.51 3.08 -11.49
N THR A 123 -2.20 3.15 -11.29
CA THR A 123 -1.27 2.04 -11.38
C THR A 123 -0.64 1.79 -10.03
N LEU A 124 -0.39 0.52 -9.72
CA LEU A 124 0.51 0.09 -8.65
C LEU A 124 1.77 -0.47 -9.31
N THR A 125 2.92 0.12 -9.03
CA THR A 125 4.22 -0.29 -9.58
C THR A 125 5.10 -0.83 -8.48
N LEU A 126 5.65 -2.03 -8.66
CA LEU A 126 6.64 -2.65 -7.79
C LEU A 126 7.96 -2.78 -8.56
N GLU A 127 8.99 -2.06 -8.14
CA GLU A 127 10.31 -2.04 -8.79
C GLU A 127 11.39 -2.33 -7.75
N ALA A 128 12.40 -3.11 -8.15
CA ALA A 128 13.53 -3.43 -7.30
C ALA A 128 14.81 -3.61 -8.14
N PRO A 129 15.99 -3.17 -7.67
CA PRO A 129 17.24 -3.27 -8.43
C PRO A 129 17.64 -4.69 -8.84
N ARG A 130 17.24 -5.70 -8.05
CA ARG A 130 17.50 -7.12 -8.31
C ARG A 130 16.26 -7.88 -8.79
N GLY A 131 15.20 -7.16 -9.17
CA GLY A 131 13.89 -7.73 -9.47
C GLY A 131 13.04 -7.96 -8.22
N VAL A 132 11.76 -8.25 -8.47
CA VAL A 132 10.75 -8.52 -7.44
C VAL A 132 10.46 -10.02 -7.42
N GLU A 133 10.77 -10.68 -6.31
CA GLU A 133 10.37 -12.06 -6.07
C GLU A 133 9.03 -12.11 -5.34
N VAL A 134 8.07 -12.84 -5.89
CA VAL A 134 6.77 -13.09 -5.23
C VAL A 134 6.73 -14.55 -4.84
N ASN A 135 6.72 -14.83 -3.53
CA ASN A 135 6.77 -16.18 -2.99
C ASN A 135 5.58 -16.42 -2.04
N ALA A 136 4.80 -17.47 -2.31
CA ALA A 136 3.73 -17.95 -1.45
C ALA A 136 4.18 -19.22 -0.73
N GLY A 137 4.95 -19.07 0.36
CA GLY A 137 5.51 -20.21 1.10
C GLY A 137 4.45 -21.15 1.71
N VAL A 138 3.26 -20.63 1.98
CA VAL A 138 2.06 -21.40 2.37
C VAL A 138 0.85 -20.81 1.65
N GLY A 139 0.08 -21.64 0.95
CA GLY A 139 -1.12 -21.23 0.20
C GLY A 139 -0.87 -21.06 -1.29
N ASP A 140 -1.80 -20.39 -1.96
CA ASP A 140 -1.81 -20.22 -3.42
C ASP A 140 -1.41 -18.80 -3.82
N PHE A 141 -0.67 -18.67 -4.92
CA PHE A 141 -0.49 -17.39 -5.61
C PHE A 141 -1.54 -17.27 -6.72
N THR A 142 -2.42 -16.26 -6.64
CA THR A 142 -3.44 -15.99 -7.65
C THR A 142 -3.23 -14.61 -8.26
N ALA A 143 -2.95 -14.55 -9.56
CA ALA A 143 -2.96 -13.32 -10.34
C ALA A 143 -4.21 -13.30 -11.23
N SER A 144 -5.05 -12.28 -11.10
CA SER A 144 -6.23 -12.09 -11.94
C SER A 144 -6.27 -10.69 -12.53
N CYS A 145 -6.75 -10.59 -13.76
CA CYS A 145 -6.91 -9.32 -14.46
C CYS A 145 -8.28 -9.27 -15.13
N ARG A 146 -8.84 -8.08 -15.29
CA ARG A 146 -10.14 -7.89 -15.98
C ARG A 146 -9.98 -7.78 -17.50
N LYS A 147 -8.83 -7.28 -17.97
CA LYS A 147 -8.52 -7.10 -19.40
C LYS A 147 -7.36 -8.02 -19.76
N ASP A 148 -6.15 -7.50 -19.67
CA ASP A 148 -4.94 -8.16 -20.15
C ASP A 148 -3.97 -8.38 -18.98
N LEU A 149 -3.34 -9.55 -18.98
CA LEU A 149 -2.17 -9.86 -18.15
C LEU A 149 -0.98 -10.02 -19.09
N LEU A 150 -0.06 -9.05 -19.07
CA LEU A 150 1.18 -9.10 -19.85
C LEU A 150 2.29 -9.72 -19.01
N LEU A 151 2.76 -10.91 -19.40
CA LEU A 151 3.99 -11.52 -18.90
C LEU A 151 5.06 -11.34 -19.98
N GLN A 152 6.12 -10.58 -19.69
CA GLN A 152 7.16 -10.25 -20.66
C GLN A 152 8.55 -10.39 -20.02
N SER A 153 9.46 -11.04 -20.73
CA SER A 153 10.90 -11.05 -20.42
C SER A 153 11.64 -10.31 -21.52
N SER A 154 12.54 -9.40 -21.16
CA SER A 154 13.31 -8.59 -22.13
C SER A 154 14.57 -9.30 -22.64
N GLU A 155 15.20 -10.12 -21.79
CA GLU A 155 16.50 -10.74 -22.07
C GLU A 155 16.49 -12.26 -21.85
N GLY A 156 15.42 -12.82 -21.31
CA GLY A 156 15.36 -14.22 -20.91
C GLY A 156 14.09 -14.91 -21.37
N GLU A 157 13.75 -15.99 -20.67
CA GLU A 157 12.57 -16.80 -20.92
C GLU A 157 11.54 -16.68 -19.80
N ILE A 158 10.29 -17.03 -20.10
CA ILE A 158 9.24 -17.23 -19.11
C ILE A 158 9.17 -18.72 -18.83
N PHE A 159 9.63 -19.13 -17.66
CA PHE A 159 9.65 -20.53 -17.24
C PHE A 159 8.43 -20.85 -16.37
N LEU A 160 7.61 -21.81 -16.82
CA LEU A 160 6.43 -22.30 -16.11
C LEU A 160 6.65 -23.77 -15.75
N ASP A 161 7.09 -24.01 -14.51
CA ASP A 161 7.34 -25.36 -13.99
C ASP A 161 6.23 -25.79 -13.04
N ALA A 162 5.35 -26.65 -13.51
CA ALA A 162 4.25 -27.17 -12.73
C ALA A 162 3.83 -28.56 -13.22
N ASN A 163 3.30 -29.38 -12.30
CA ASN A 163 2.70 -30.67 -12.65
C ASN A 163 1.54 -30.55 -13.65
N THR A 164 0.85 -29.41 -13.67
CA THR A 164 -0.28 -29.16 -14.56
C THR A 164 -0.37 -27.68 -14.90
N ILE A 165 -0.36 -27.37 -16.19
CA ILE A 165 -0.62 -26.02 -16.72
C ILE A 165 -1.93 -26.07 -17.50
N ARG A 166 -2.88 -25.21 -17.13
CA ARG A 166 -4.20 -25.15 -17.78
C ARG A 166 -4.33 -23.85 -18.56
N LEU A 167 -4.50 -23.98 -19.86
CA LEU A 167 -4.80 -22.88 -20.76
C LEU A 167 -6.28 -23.00 -21.17
N GLY A 168 -7.11 -22.08 -20.68
CA GLY A 168 -8.56 -22.08 -20.94
C GLY A 168 -8.93 -21.35 -22.23
N ASN A 169 -10.12 -21.65 -22.76
CA ASN A 169 -10.73 -20.95 -23.90
C ASN A 169 -9.87 -20.93 -25.17
N ILE A 170 -9.01 -21.93 -25.36
CA ILE A 170 -8.28 -22.09 -26.62
C ILE A 170 -9.30 -22.46 -27.72
N PRO A 171 -9.35 -21.73 -28.84
CA PRO A 171 -10.30 -22.02 -29.91
C PRO A 171 -10.02 -23.38 -30.52
N LEU A 172 -11.06 -24.10 -30.89
CA LEU A 172 -10.92 -25.30 -31.71
C LEU A 172 -10.67 -24.86 -33.16
N GLY A 173 -9.52 -25.27 -33.72
CA GLY A 173 -9.26 -25.22 -35.14
C GLY A 173 -10.37 -25.96 -35.89
N SER A 174 -10.76 -25.45 -37.06
CA SER A 174 -11.65 -26.20 -37.94
C SER A 174 -10.91 -27.42 -38.45
N ALA A 175 -10.95 -28.51 -37.69
CA ALA A 175 -11.21 -29.75 -38.36
C ALA A 175 -12.58 -29.58 -38.99
N VAL A 176 -12.64 -29.77 -40.31
CA VAL A 176 -13.88 -30.15 -40.97
C VAL A 176 -14.66 -31.02 -39.99
N ASP A 177 -15.83 -30.53 -39.57
CA ASP A 177 -16.73 -31.36 -38.79
C ASP A 177 -16.86 -32.65 -39.60
N PRO A 178 -16.53 -33.83 -39.05
CA PRO A 178 -16.66 -35.06 -39.81
C PRO A 178 -18.08 -35.25 -40.35
N LEU A 179 -19.07 -34.49 -39.82
CA LEU A 179 -20.45 -34.44 -40.27
C LEU A 179 -20.73 -33.53 -41.48
N GLU A 180 -19.83 -32.64 -41.88
CA GLU A 180 -19.98 -31.90 -43.15
C GLU A 180 -19.66 -32.83 -44.34
N GLY A 181 -20.70 -33.55 -44.79
CA GLY A 181 -20.66 -34.45 -45.95
C GLY A 181 -20.74 -35.94 -45.63
N ALA A 182 -20.87 -36.33 -44.36
CA ALA A 182 -21.00 -37.73 -43.98
C ALA A 182 -22.41 -38.30 -44.26
N PRO A 183 -22.53 -39.56 -44.74
CA PRO A 183 -23.81 -40.23 -44.93
C PRO A 183 -24.60 -40.34 -43.62
N ALA A 184 -25.92 -40.19 -43.69
CA ALA A 184 -26.79 -40.36 -42.53
C ALA A 184 -26.60 -41.74 -41.88
N GLY A 185 -26.17 -41.77 -40.61
CA GLY A 185 -25.93 -43.00 -39.84
C GLY A 185 -24.49 -43.21 -39.35
N THR A 186 -23.55 -42.32 -39.68
CA THR A 186 -22.17 -42.40 -39.14
C THR A 186 -22.10 -41.95 -37.68
N THR A 187 -21.83 -42.88 -36.78
CA THR A 187 -21.48 -42.59 -35.38
C THR A 187 -20.02 -42.17 -35.28
N TYR A 188 -19.75 -40.88 -35.06
CA TYR A 188 -18.41 -40.40 -34.75
C TYR A 188 -18.13 -40.48 -33.25
N THR A 189 -16.98 -41.03 -32.88
CA THR A 189 -16.49 -40.97 -31.50
C THR A 189 -16.07 -39.55 -31.17
N LYS A 190 -16.73 -38.93 -30.18
CA LYS A 190 -16.35 -37.61 -29.66
C LYS A 190 -14.87 -37.65 -29.27
N GLN A 191 -14.06 -36.84 -29.95
CA GLN A 191 -12.64 -36.81 -29.65
C GLN A 191 -12.37 -36.18 -28.27
N THR A 192 -11.56 -36.88 -27.48
CA THR A 192 -11.21 -36.51 -26.10
C THR A 192 -9.77 -36.01 -25.97
N VAL A 193 -8.97 -36.14 -27.03
CA VAL A 193 -7.56 -35.74 -27.07
C VAL A 193 -7.37 -34.79 -28.24
N TYR A 194 -6.66 -33.69 -27.99
CA TYR A 194 -6.38 -32.63 -28.96
C TYR A 194 -4.89 -32.32 -28.97
N GLU A 195 -4.39 -31.94 -30.14
CA GLU A 195 -3.08 -31.31 -30.31
C GLU A 195 -3.20 -29.81 -30.04
N LEU A 196 -2.20 -29.23 -29.36
CA LEU A 196 -2.09 -27.79 -29.20
C LEU A 196 -1.19 -27.23 -30.31
N CYS A 197 -1.76 -26.43 -31.20
CA CYS A 197 -1.06 -25.84 -32.33
C CYS A 197 -0.70 -24.38 -32.05
N ALA A 198 0.53 -24.01 -32.37
CA ALA A 198 1.02 -22.63 -32.27
C ALA A 198 1.24 -22.03 -33.67
N CYS A 199 0.59 -20.91 -33.94
CA CYS A 199 0.75 -20.15 -35.17
C CYS A 199 2.03 -19.29 -35.12
N ALA A 200 2.58 -18.90 -36.28
CA ALA A 200 3.75 -18.01 -36.34
C ALA A 200 3.51 -16.62 -35.72
N ASN A 201 2.24 -16.21 -35.56
CA ASN A 201 1.84 -14.97 -34.89
C ASN A 201 1.61 -15.14 -33.37
N GLY A 202 1.91 -16.31 -32.79
CA GLY A 202 1.76 -16.60 -31.36
C GLY A 202 0.34 -17.01 -30.92
N LYS A 203 -0.65 -17.04 -31.82
CA LYS A 203 -1.98 -17.56 -31.48
C LYS A 203 -1.93 -19.08 -31.27
N LEU A 204 -2.66 -19.55 -30.26
CA LEU A 204 -2.83 -20.97 -29.96
C LEU A 204 -4.22 -21.44 -30.39
N TYR A 205 -4.32 -22.66 -30.92
CA TYR A 205 -5.61 -23.32 -31.19
C TYR A 205 -5.50 -24.84 -30.95
N LEU A 206 -6.64 -25.50 -30.74
CA LEU A 206 -6.73 -26.95 -30.55
C LEU A 206 -7.08 -27.64 -31.87
N SER A 207 -6.41 -28.73 -32.20
CA SER A 207 -6.71 -29.57 -33.38
C SER A 207 -6.97 -31.02 -32.97
N PRO A 208 -7.86 -31.77 -33.64
CA PRO A 208 -8.00 -33.21 -33.48
C PRO A 208 -6.70 -34.01 -33.42
N ALA A 209 -6.51 -34.83 -32.39
CA ALA A 209 -5.38 -35.76 -32.37
C ALA A 209 -5.66 -36.97 -33.30
N GLU A 210 -4.81 -37.16 -34.31
CA GLU A 210 -4.84 -38.30 -35.22
C GLU A 210 -3.49 -39.03 -35.26
N LYS A 211 -3.29 -39.99 -36.18
CA LYS A 211 -2.03 -40.74 -36.31
C LYS A 211 -0.82 -39.86 -36.69
N GLY A 212 -1.06 -38.63 -37.15
CA GLY A 212 -0.05 -37.62 -37.44
C GLY A 212 -0.58 -36.24 -37.08
N SER A 213 0.31 -35.23 -37.12
CA SER A 213 -0.10 -33.88 -36.72
C SER A 213 -1.14 -33.30 -37.66
N THR A 214 -2.18 -32.75 -37.08
CA THR A 214 -3.28 -32.08 -37.79
C THR A 214 -3.17 -30.57 -37.71
N CYS A 215 -2.08 -30.04 -37.15
CA CYS A 215 -1.82 -28.61 -37.11
C CYS A 215 -1.63 -28.02 -38.52
N GLN A 216 -2.55 -27.15 -38.92
CA GLN A 216 -2.50 -26.42 -40.20
C GLN A 216 -2.07 -24.97 -40.00
N THR A 217 -1.06 -24.54 -40.74
CA THR A 217 -0.57 -23.15 -40.73
C THR A 217 -1.50 -22.17 -41.47
N THR A 218 -2.34 -22.68 -42.38
CA THR A 218 -3.34 -21.92 -43.15
C THR A 218 -4.70 -21.85 -42.48
N SER A 219 -4.82 -22.32 -41.23
CA SER A 219 -6.06 -22.23 -40.47
C SER A 219 -6.50 -20.77 -40.32
N ASN A 220 -7.81 -20.50 -40.41
CA ASN A 220 -8.36 -19.14 -40.25
C ASN A 220 -7.93 -18.47 -38.93
N PHE A 221 -7.60 -19.26 -37.90
CA PHE A 221 -7.06 -18.77 -36.64
C PHE A 221 -5.62 -18.23 -36.74
N CYS A 222 -4.81 -18.80 -37.63
CA CYS A 222 -3.44 -18.35 -37.88
C CYS A 222 -3.37 -17.15 -38.82
N LEU A 223 -4.48 -16.77 -39.47
CA LEU A 223 -4.53 -15.58 -40.31
C LEU A 223 -4.46 -14.30 -39.45
N TRP A 224 -3.77 -13.30 -39.99
CA TRP A 224 -3.76 -11.96 -39.44
C TRP A 224 -5.13 -11.33 -39.72
N SER A 225 -5.77 -10.82 -38.68
CA SER A 225 -6.98 -10.00 -38.77
C SER A 225 -6.58 -8.53 -38.89
#